data_AF-A0A7V0P6C4-F1
#
_entry.id   AF-A0A7V0P6C4-F1
#
_cell.length_a   1.000
_cell.length_b   1.000
_cell.length_c   1.000
_cell.angle_alpha   90.00
_cell.angle_beta   90.00
_cell.angle_gamma   90.00
#
_symmetry.space_group_name_H-M   'P 1'
#
loop_
_entity.id
_entity.type
_entity.pdbx_description
1 polymer ?
#
loop_
_entity_poly.entity_id
_entity_poly.type
_entity_poly.pdbx_seq_one_letter_code
_entity_poly.pdbx_strand_id
1 'polypeptide(L)' 'MVGCITAHGLHLPELEDIAGRMTAALVHRGPDDEGVWVDTKAGVSLGHRRLAILDLSPFGHQPM' A
#
# COMPACT_ATOMS: atom_id res chain seq x y z
N MET A 1 5.14 3.39 -6.44
CA MET A 1 5.65 2.20 -5.74
C MET A 1 6.83 2.52 -4.84
N VAL A 2 6.59 2.77 -3.54
CA VAL A 2 7.59 2.68 -2.46
C VAL A 2 6.82 2.34 -1.17
N GLY A 3 7.29 1.36 -0.41
CA GLY A 3 6.85 1.13 0.97
C GLY A 3 7.12 -0.30 1.44
N CYS A 4 8.29 -0.54 2.03
CA CYS A 4 8.55 -1.72 2.86
C CYS A 4 8.83 -1.22 4.28
N ILE A 5 7.93 -1.54 5.22
CA ILE A 5 8.23 -1.49 6.65
C ILE A 5 8.07 -2.92 7.18
N THR A 6 9.17 -3.43 7.71
CA THR A 6 9.17 -4.62 8.56
C THR A 6 8.96 -4.16 9.99
N ALA A 7 7.83 -4.51 10.60
CA ALA A 7 7.58 -4.20 12.00
C ALA A 7 7.28 -5.51 12.74
N HIS A 8 8.34 -6.14 13.23
CA HIS A 8 8.21 -7.23 14.19
C HIS A 8 7.49 -6.73 15.45
N GLY A 9 6.37 -7.37 15.80
CA GLY A 9 5.69 -7.17 17.09
C GLY A 9 4.47 -6.25 17.07
N LEU A 10 4.04 -5.72 15.92
CA LEU A 10 2.77 -4.99 15.80
C LEU A 10 1.61 -5.94 15.47
N HIS A 11 0.40 -5.59 15.92
CA HIS A 11 -0.81 -6.35 15.59
C HIS A 11 -1.48 -5.85 14.30
N LEU A 12 -2.29 -6.74 13.68
CA LEU A 12 -2.99 -6.54 12.40
C LEU A 12 -3.53 -5.12 12.17
N PRO A 13 -4.37 -4.55 13.06
CA PRO A 13 -4.93 -3.22 12.84
C PRO A 13 -3.87 -2.09 12.82
N GLU A 14 -2.75 -2.25 13.52
CA GLU A 14 -1.69 -1.24 13.57
C GLU A 14 -0.84 -1.26 12.30
N LEU A 15 -0.54 -2.45 11.79
CA LEU A 15 0.23 -2.61 10.55
C LEU A 15 -0.53 -2.00 9.37
N GLU A 16 -1.83 -2.26 9.28
CA GLU A 16 -2.68 -1.71 8.23
C GLU A 16 -2.83 -0.19 8.36
N ASP A 17 -3.06 0.35 9.56
CA ASP A 17 -3.17 1.80 9.78
C ASP A 17 -1.88 2.55 9.43
N ILE A 18 -0.73 2.05 9.88
CA ILE A 18 0.58 2.66 9.60
C ILE A 18 0.85 2.66 8.10
N ALA A 19 0.65 1.51 7.43
CA ALA A 19 0.84 1.40 5.99
C ALA A 19 -0.13 2.30 5.22
N GLY A 20 -1.39 2.39 5.65
CA GLY A 20 -2.40 3.26 5.08
C GLY A 20 -2.01 4.74 5.18
N ARG A 21 -1.55 5.20 6.35
CA ARG A 21 -1.12 6.59 6.56
C ARG A 21 0.11 6.96 5.73
N MET A 22 1.07 6.06 5.60
CA MET A 22 2.22 6.26 4.72
C MET A 22 1.82 6.33 3.25
N THR A 23 0.91 5.46 2.84
CA THR A 23 0.36 5.41 1.49
C THR A 23 -0.41 6.69 1.16
N ALA A 24 -1.17 7.23 2.13
CA ALA A 24 -1.88 8.50 2.01
C ALA A 24 -0.95 9.70 1.78
N ALA A 25 0.22 9.74 2.44
CA ALA A 25 1.20 10.80 2.22
C ALA A 25 1.74 10.84 0.76
N LEU A 26 1.61 9.73 0.03
CA LEU A 26 2.05 9.60 -1.36
C LEU A 26 0.93 9.82 -2.39
N VAL A 27 -0.26 10.26 -1.99
CA VAL A 27 -1.42 10.44 -2.90
C VAL A 27 -1.09 11.26 -4.15
N HIS A 28 -0.28 12.31 -4.02
CA HIS A 28 0.12 13.17 -5.14
C HIS A 28 0.95 12.46 -6.22
N ARG A 29 1.52 11.28 -5.92
CA ARG A 29 2.28 10.45 -6.88
C ARG A 29 1.45 9.35 -7.54
N GLY A 30 0.21 9.17 -7.10
CA GLY A 30 -0.69 8.13 -7.58
C GLY A 30 -2.10 8.35 -7.05
N PRO A 31 -2.81 9.36 -7.57
CA PRO A 31 -4.14 9.73 -7.10
C PRO A 31 -5.24 8.79 -7.62
N ASP A 32 -4.94 7.94 -8.60
CA ASP A 32 -5.96 7.18 -9.31
C ASP A 32 -6.40 5.93 -8.56
N ASP A 33 -5.50 5.33 -7.77
CA ASP A 33 -5.80 4.13 -6.99
C ASP A 33 -4.80 3.87 -5.86
N GLU A 34 -5.19 3.07 -4.86
CA GLU A 34 -4.36 2.67 -3.73
C GLU A 34 -4.60 1.25 -3.25
N GLY A 35 -3.63 0.69 -2.53
CA GLY A 35 -3.78 -0.62 -1.90
C GLY A 35 -2.79 -0.81 -0.75
N VAL A 36 -3.22 -1.57 0.25
CA VAL A 36 -2.39 -2.04 1.37
C VAL A 36 -2.51 -3.55 1.47
N TRP A 37 -1.38 -4.22 1.62
CA TRP A 37 -1.30 -5.65 1.87
C TRP A 37 -0.54 -5.89 3.17
N VAL A 38 -0.98 -6.88 3.96
CA VAL A 38 -0.40 -7.19 5.26
C VAL A 38 -0.21 -8.70 5.40
N ASP A 39 1.01 -9.13 5.75
CA ASP A 39 1.29 -10.45 6.29
C ASP A 39 1.61 -10.35 7.77
N THR A 40 0.68 -10.89 8.56
CA THR A 40 0.61 -10.79 10.00
C THR A 40 1.56 -11.76 10.69
N LYS A 41 1.83 -12.90 10.05
CA LYS A 41 2.76 -13.90 10.53
C LYS A 41 4.20 -13.43 10.33
N ALA A 42 4.44 -12.73 9.21
CA ALA A 42 5.72 -12.13 8.90
C ALA A 42 5.95 -10.76 9.57
N GLY A 43 4.89 -10.07 10.01
CA GLY A 43 4.99 -8.70 10.52
C GLY A 43 5.36 -7.69 9.43
N VAL A 44 4.85 -7.90 8.22
CA VAL A 44 5.17 -7.13 7.01
C VAL A 44 3.91 -6.45 6.49
N SER A 45 4.05 -5.19 6.08
CA SER A 45 3.01 -4.46 5.34
C SER A 45 3.61 -3.77 4.12
N LEU A 46 2.84 -3.75 3.04
CA LEU A 46 3.18 -3.11 1.77
C LEU A 46 2.05 -2.16 1.38
N GLY A 47 2.40 -0.94 1.00
CA GLY A 47 1.47 0.10 0.57
C GLY A 47 1.78 0.59 -0.84
N HIS A 48 0.75 0.86 -1.64
CA HIS A 48 0.88 1.28 -3.03
C HIS A 48 -0.07 2.42 -3.40
N ARG A 49 0.42 3.35 -4.23
CA ARG A 49 -0.35 4.39 -4.91
C ARG A 49 -0.09 4.28 -6.40
N ARG A 50 -1.15 4.30 -7.20
CA ARG A 50 -1.09 4.14 -8.66
C ARG A 50 -1.46 5.46 -9.34
N LEU A 51 -0.62 5.86 -10.29
CA LEU A 51 -0.94 6.87 -11.30
C LEU A 51 -1.18 6.12 -12.62
N ALA A 52 -2.42 6.08 -13.08
CA ALA A 52 -2.86 5.44 -14.30
C ALA A 52 -2.54 6.35 -15.50
N ILE A 53 -1.32 6.26 -16.02
CA ILE A 53 -0.91 6.99 -17.24
C ILE A 53 -1.22 6.18 -18.50
N LEU A 54 -1.09 4.85 -18.42
CA LEU A 54 -1.38 3.90 -19.49
C LEU A 54 -2.28 2.81 -18.92
N ASP A 55 -3.27 2.39 -19.71
CA ASP A 55 -4.34 1.47 -19.33
C ASP A 55 -5.17 1.95 -18.12
N LEU A 56 -6.19 2.74 -18.42
CA LEU A 56 -7.14 3.31 -17.45
C LEU A 56 -8.16 2.28 -16.94
N SER A 57 -8.09 1.02 -17.40
CA SER A 57 -9.02 0.00 -16.95
C SER A 57 -8.71 -0.47 -15.52
N PRO A 58 -9.71 -1.04 -14.81
CA PRO A 58 -9.49 -1.66 -13.50
C PRO A 58 -8.48 -2.83 -13.55
N PHE A 59 -8.23 -3.45 -14.71
CA PHE A 59 -7.31 -4.59 -14.79
C PHE A 59 -5.84 -4.22 -14.56
N GLY A 60 -5.50 -2.93 -14.54
CA GLY A 60 -4.18 -2.43 -14.17
C GLY A 60 -3.96 -2.18 -12.67
N HIS A 61 -4.92 -2.54 -11.80
CA HIS A 61 -4.81 -2.39 -10.34
C HIS A 61 -3.55 -3.09 -9.80
N GLN A 62 -2.85 -2.40 -8.90
CA GLN A 62 -1.67 -2.94 -8.20
C GLN A 62 -1.75 -2.56 -6.72
N PRO A 63 -1.34 -3.45 -5.80
CA PRO A 63 -0.55 -4.67 -6.03
C PRO A 63 -1.40 -5.87 -6.47
N MET A 64 -0.79 -6.79 -7.25
CA MET A 64 -1.30 -8.16 -7.42
C MET A 64 -1.07 -8.95 -6.13
#